data_AF-A0A4Y2JE08-F1
#
_entry.id   AF-A0A4Y2JE08-F1
#
_cell.length_a   1.000
_cell.length_b   1.000
_cell.length_c   1.000
_cell.angle_alpha   90.00
_cell.angle_beta   90.00
_cell.angle_gamma   90.00
#
_symmetry.space_group_name_H-M   'P 1'
#
loop_
_entity.id
_entity.type
_entity.pdbx_description
1 polymer ?
#
loop_
_entity_poly.entity_id
_entity_poly.type
_entity_poly.pdbx_seq_one_letter_code
_entity_poly.pdbx_strand_id
1 'polypeptide(L)'
;MASCAVAKIPRFIQQRESADNAGVYDLSVLYRLRDGSQIDVIIFRMDVNLFGKEYVCCKCGEKMVLCERNDIFDGFNWVCRKSDHYIKRTVRKGSWFDCSRLSIPEILIISYLWVKKTTND
;
A
#
# COMPACT_ATOMS: atom_id res chain seq x y z
N MET A 1 -20.63 -10.90 14.83
CA MET A 1 -20.57 -11.03 13.36
C MET A 1 -19.97 -9.74 12.79
N ALA A 2 -18.70 -9.75 12.35
CA ALA A 2 -18.11 -8.61 11.66
C ALA A 2 -18.20 -8.85 10.15
N SER A 3 -19.09 -8.12 9.49
CA SER A 3 -19.16 -8.03 8.03
C SER A 3 -17.94 -7.24 7.57
N CYS A 4 -17.08 -7.84 6.73
CA CYS A 4 -16.00 -7.09 6.10
C CYS A 4 -16.61 -6.22 5.00
N ALA A 5 -16.72 -4.92 5.25
CA ALA A 5 -17.08 -3.97 4.22
C ALA A 5 -15.97 -3.97 3.15
N VAL A 6 -16.35 -4.24 1.90
CA VAL A 6 -15.46 -4.05 0.76
C VAL A 6 -15.25 -2.55 0.59
N ALA A 7 -14.01 -2.07 0.75
CA ALA A 7 -13.69 -0.68 0.50
C ALA A 7 -13.94 -0.37 -1.00
N LYS A 8 -14.84 0.58 -1.29
CA LYS A 8 -14.98 1.14 -2.63
C LYS A 8 -13.78 2.06 -2.86
N ILE A 9 -12.95 1.72 -3.84
CA ILE A 9 -11.76 2.50 -4.22
C ILE A 9 -12.22 3.76 -4.97
N PRO A 10 -12.06 4.97 -4.41
CA PRO A 10 -12.30 6.19 -5.17
C PRO A 10 -11.17 6.36 -6.18
N ARG A 11 -11.51 6.59 -7.46
CA ARG A 11 -10.53 7.03 -8.46
C ARG A 11 -10.16 8.48 -8.19
N PHE A 12 -9.21 8.71 -7.30
CA PHE A 12 -8.48 9.96 -7.23
C PHE A 12 -7.13 9.71 -7.88
N ILE A 13 -6.97 10.17 -9.13
CA ILE A 13 -5.75 10.70 -9.75
C ILE A 13 -5.95 10.63 -11.27
N GLN A 14 -5.94 11.81 -11.89
CA GLN A 14 -5.97 11.97 -13.34
C GLN A 14 -4.66 11.41 -13.90
N GLN A 15 -4.76 10.31 -14.65
CA GLN A 15 -3.61 9.63 -15.24
C GLN A 15 -2.84 10.58 -16.16
N ARG A 16 -1.53 10.71 -15.94
CA ARG A 16 -0.57 11.00 -17.01
C ARG A 16 0.20 9.72 -17.25
N GLU A 17 0.03 9.17 -18.45
CA GLU A 17 0.78 8.02 -18.94
C GLU A 17 2.21 8.48 -19.27
N SER A 18 3.21 7.97 -18.55
CA SER A 18 4.58 7.88 -19.05
C SER A 18 5.39 6.91 -18.21
N ALA A 19 6.13 6.05 -18.91
CA ALA A 19 7.14 5.16 -18.34
C ALA A 19 8.22 5.95 -17.59
N ASP A 20 8.75 5.35 -16.53
CA ASP A 20 9.74 5.88 -15.57
C ASP A 20 9.28 7.07 -14.68
N ASN A 21 8.69 6.73 -13.53
CA ASN A 21 8.26 7.67 -12.49
C ASN A 21 9.37 8.05 -11.48
N ALA A 22 10.63 7.68 -11.75
CA ALA A 22 11.75 8.00 -10.87
C ALA A 22 12.03 9.51 -10.90
N GLY A 23 11.33 10.27 -10.04
CA GLY A 23 11.46 11.73 -9.92
C GLY A 23 10.14 12.52 -9.92
N VAL A 24 8.98 11.87 -10.03
CA VAL A 24 7.69 12.56 -10.20
C VAL A 24 7.09 13.09 -8.89
N TYR A 25 7.50 12.56 -7.73
CA TYR A 25 6.94 12.94 -6.44
C TYR A 25 7.91 13.83 -5.66
N ASP A 26 7.48 15.04 -5.34
CA ASP A 26 8.19 15.91 -4.41
C ASP A 26 7.93 15.51 -2.94
N LEU A 27 8.74 16.08 -2.04
CA LEU A 27 8.61 15.82 -0.61
C LEU A 27 7.28 16.30 -0.03
N SER A 28 6.64 17.32 -0.63
CA SER A 28 5.34 17.83 -0.18
C SER A 28 4.22 16.81 -0.41
N VAL A 29 4.25 16.06 -1.52
CA VAL A 29 3.32 14.96 -1.79
C VAL A 29 3.44 13.88 -0.71
N LEU A 30 4.67 13.54 -0.31
CA LEU A 30 4.90 12.52 0.72
C LEU A 30 4.39 12.96 2.10
N TYR A 31 4.56 14.24 2.45
CA TYR A 31 4.00 14.77 3.70
C TYR A 31 2.48 14.82 3.68
N ARG A 32 1.86 15.22 2.57
CA ARG A 32 0.40 15.16 2.42
C ARG A 32 -0.13 13.74 2.54
N LEU A 33 0.61 12.75 2.05
CA LEU A 33 0.25 11.34 2.18
C LEU A 33 0.37 10.87 3.64
N ARG A 34 1.38 11.34 4.39
CA ARG A 34 1.54 11.06 5.82
C ARG A 34 0.35 11.58 6.63
N ASP A 35 -0.14 12.76 6.28
CA ASP A 35 -1.22 13.43 6.99
C ASP A 35 -2.62 13.02 6.47
N GLY A 36 -2.68 12.17 5.44
CA GLY A 36 -3.91 11.66 4.82
C GLY A 36 -4.45 10.39 5.48
N SER A 37 -5.51 9.81 4.89
CA SER A 37 -6.10 8.57 5.40
C SER A 37 -5.27 7.33 4.99
N GLN A 38 -5.36 6.25 5.77
CA GLN A 38 -4.62 5.01 5.48
C GLN A 38 -5.02 4.38 4.14
N ILE A 39 -6.29 4.52 3.73
CA ILE A 39 -6.74 4.02 2.43
C ILE A 39 -6.12 4.83 1.28
N ASP A 40 -5.97 6.16 1.42
CA ASP A 40 -5.31 6.99 0.42
C ASP A 40 -3.84 6.60 0.26
N VAL A 41 -3.16 6.30 1.38
CA VAL A 41 -1.80 5.76 1.39
C VAL A 41 -1.73 4.48 0.55
N ILE A 42 -2.66 3.55 0.75
CA ILE A 42 -2.64 2.27 0.03
C ILE A 42 -2.94 2.45 -1.46
N ILE A 43 -3.95 3.25 -1.81
CA ILE A 43 -4.33 3.51 -3.20
C ILE A 43 -3.17 4.15 -3.97
N PHE A 44 -2.59 5.22 -3.43
CA PHE A 44 -1.43 5.88 -4.02
C PHE A 44 -0.30 4.87 -4.30
N ARG A 45 -0.08 3.92 -3.37
CA ARG A 45 1.01 2.95 -3.48
C ARG A 45 0.75 1.86 -4.50
N MET A 46 -0.50 1.44 -4.62
CA MET A 46 -0.93 0.56 -5.72
C MET A 46 -0.71 1.25 -7.06
N ASP A 47 -1.07 2.53 -7.18
CA ASP A 47 -0.94 3.27 -8.44
C ASP A 47 0.51 3.39 -8.90
N VAL A 48 1.44 3.61 -7.97
CA VAL A 48 2.89 3.69 -8.26
C VAL A 48 3.61 2.34 -8.22
N ASN A 49 2.85 1.23 -8.18
CA ASN A 49 3.36 -0.17 -8.18
C ASN A 49 4.32 -0.51 -7.03
N LEU A 50 4.18 0.13 -5.86
CA LEU A 50 4.95 -0.22 -4.65
C LEU A 50 4.39 -1.45 -3.93
N PHE A 51 3.11 -1.77 -4.16
CA PHE A 51 2.44 -2.97 -3.65
C PHE A 51 1.80 -3.76 -4.79
N GLY A 52 1.59 -5.05 -4.54
CA GLY A 52 0.70 -5.85 -5.37
C GLY A 52 -0.71 -5.23 -5.37
N LYS A 53 -1.21 -4.91 -6.56
CA LYS A 53 -2.59 -4.45 -6.79
C LYS A 53 -3.63 -5.53 -6.50
N GLU A 54 -3.21 -6.79 -6.61
CA GLU A 54 -4.05 -7.95 -6.37
C GLU A 54 -3.20 -9.06 -5.72
N TYR A 55 -3.84 -9.89 -4.91
CA TYR A 55 -3.24 -11.12 -4.38
C TYR A 55 -4.18 -12.29 -4.58
N VAL A 56 -3.60 -13.45 -4.81
CA VAL A 56 -4.32 -14.72 -4.95
C VAL A 56 -4.09 -15.58 -3.70
N CYS A 57 -5.14 -16.20 -3.20
CA CYS A 57 -5.08 -17.12 -2.08
C CYS A 57 -4.28 -18.37 -2.45
N CYS A 58 -3.27 -18.71 -1.65
CA CYS A 58 -2.45 -19.90 -1.88
C CYS A 58 -3.18 -21.22 -1.61
N LYS A 59 -4.38 -21.20 -1.01
CA LYS A 59 -5.18 -22.41 -0.79
C LYS A 59 -6.20 -22.68 -1.90
N CYS A 60 -6.97 -21.67 -2.31
CA CYS A 60 -8.06 -21.85 -3.26
C CYS A 60 -7.85 -21.20 -4.63
N GLY A 61 -6.78 -20.42 -4.82
CA GLY A 61 -6.52 -19.74 -6.09
C GLY A 61 -7.43 -18.55 -6.38
N GLU A 62 -8.35 -18.19 -5.49
CA GLU A 62 -9.21 -17.02 -5.68
C GLU A 62 -8.52 -15.71 -5.29
N LYS A 63 -8.98 -14.60 -5.90
CA LYS A 63 -8.53 -13.24 -5.53
C LYS A 63 -8.89 -12.94 -4.07
N MET A 64 -7.92 -12.36 -3.35
CA MET A 64 -8.11 -11.87 -1.99
C MET A 64 -8.79 -10.50 -2.00
N VAL A 65 -9.51 -10.18 -0.93
CA VAL A 65 -10.18 -8.88 -0.75
C VAL A 65 -9.36 -8.03 0.22
N LEU A 66 -9.23 -6.73 -0.07
CA LEU A 66 -8.62 -5.78 0.86
C LEU A 66 -9.65 -5.40 1.94
N CYS A 67 -9.31 -5.67 3.20
CA CYS A 67 -10.19 -5.41 4.34
C CYS A 67 -9.52 -4.48 5.35
N GLU A 68 -10.28 -3.50 5.84
CA GLU A 68 -9.86 -2.60 6.92
C GLU A 68 -9.78 -3.33 8.27
N ARG A 69 -8.77 -2.99 9.08
CA ARG A 69 -8.47 -3.54 10.40
C ARG A 69 -7.79 -2.49 11.28
N ASN A 70 -8.40 -2.19 12.42
CA ASN A 70 -7.91 -1.16 13.35
C ASN A 70 -6.77 -1.65 14.26
N ASP A 71 -6.52 -2.96 14.32
CA ASP A 71 -5.52 -3.59 15.20
C ASP A 71 -4.17 -3.82 14.52
N ILE A 72 -3.94 -3.21 13.35
CA ILE A 72 -2.66 -3.33 12.62
C ILE A 72 -2.16 -1.97 12.14
N PHE A 73 -0.84 -1.91 11.94
CA PHE A 73 -0.14 -0.69 11.62
C PHE A 73 -0.60 -0.02 10.32
N ASP A 74 -0.84 -0.81 9.27
CA ASP A 74 -1.23 -0.31 7.94
C ASP A 74 -2.74 -0.15 7.76
N GLY A 75 -3.53 -0.47 8.78
CA GLY A 75 -4.98 -0.34 8.74
C GLY A 75 -5.69 -1.33 7.80
N PHE A 76 -4.97 -2.07 6.94
CA PHE A 76 -5.57 -2.98 5.96
C PHE A 76 -4.78 -4.28 5.74
N ASN A 77 -5.50 -5.33 5.39
CA ASN A 77 -4.96 -6.65 5.07
C ASN A 77 -5.64 -7.19 3.81
N TRP A 78 -4.91 -7.99 3.04
CA TRP A 78 -5.53 -8.90 2.08
C TRP A 78 -6.07 -10.12 2.80
N VAL A 79 -7.33 -10.45 2.55
CA VAL A 79 -8.06 -11.52 3.23
C VAL A 79 -8.71 -12.44 2.21
N CYS A 80 -8.50 -13.74 2.38
CA CYS A 80 -9.34 -14.77 1.79
C CYS A 80 -10.07 -15.47 2.92
N ARG A 81 -11.40 -15.47 2.86
CA ARG A 81 -12.26 -16.09 3.86
C ARG A 81 -13.25 -17.01 3.16
N LYS A 82 -13.13 -18.29 3.45
CA LYS A 82 -14.05 -19.35 3.03
C LYS A 82 -14.45 -20.17 4.25
N SER A 83 -15.34 -21.15 4.07
CA SER A 83 -15.78 -22.03 5.15
C SER A 83 -14.64 -22.88 5.72
N ASP A 84 -13.69 -23.28 4.89
CA ASP A 84 -12.59 -24.21 5.20
C ASP A 84 -11.25 -23.52 5.49
N HIS A 85 -11.13 -22.22 5.20
CA HIS A 85 -9.91 -21.48 5.47
C HIS A 85 -10.09 -19.99 5.69
N TYR A 86 -9.14 -19.43 6.44
CA TYR A 86 -9.02 -18.01 6.69
C TYR A 86 -7.56 -17.59 6.57
N ILE A 87 -7.20 -16.97 5.44
CA ILE A 87 -5.83 -16.57 5.11
C ILE A 87 -5.75 -15.05 5.10
N LYS A 88 -4.76 -14.50 5.79
CA LYS A 88 -4.43 -13.08 5.82
C LYS A 88 -3.06 -12.83 5.20
N ARG A 89 -2.89 -11.72 4.50
CA ARG A 89 -1.60 -11.20 4.06
C ARG A 89 -1.52 -9.70 4.31
N THR A 90 -0.33 -9.21 4.65
CA THR A 90 -0.09 -7.78 4.81
C THR A 90 -0.11 -7.10 3.44
N VAL A 91 -0.50 -5.82 3.39
CA VAL A 91 -0.44 -5.04 2.13
C VAL A 91 0.99 -4.90 1.61
N ARG A 92 1.97 -4.95 2.52
CA ARG A 92 3.40 -4.81 2.22
C ARG A 92 4.04 -6.07 1.64
N LYS A 93 3.34 -7.22 1.59
CA LYS A 93 3.99 -8.50 1.32
C LYS A 93 4.73 -8.48 -0.01
N GLY A 94 6.00 -8.92 -0.02
CA GLY A 94 6.82 -8.95 -1.24
C GLY A 94 7.47 -7.62 -1.60
N SER A 95 7.26 -6.56 -0.81
CA SER A 95 8.11 -5.37 -0.86
C SER A 95 9.40 -5.58 -0.05
N TRP A 96 10.42 -4.76 -0.30
CA TRP A 96 11.68 -4.78 0.46
C TRP A 96 11.53 -4.32 1.93
N PHE A 97 10.36 -3.78 2.29
CA PHE A 97 10.05 -3.25 3.61
C PHE A 97 8.88 -4.00 4.29
N ASP A 98 8.61 -5.24 3.89
CA ASP A 98 7.45 -6.02 4.35
C ASP A 98 7.46 -6.31 5.86
N CYS A 99 8.63 -6.34 6.49
CA CYS A 99 8.83 -6.50 7.93
C CYS A 99 9.16 -5.21 8.69
N SER A 100 9.11 -4.05 8.04
CA SER A 100 9.45 -2.78 8.70
C SER A 100 8.39 -2.36 9.72
N ARG A 101 8.83 -1.82 10.86
CA ARG A 101 7.96 -1.20 11.87
C ARG A 101 7.63 0.26 11.56
N LEU A 102 8.26 0.84 10.54
CA LEU A 102 7.97 2.20 10.10
C LEU A 102 6.68 2.23 9.30
N SER A 103 5.97 3.34 9.38
CA SER A 103 4.84 3.61 8.50
C SER A 103 5.27 3.68 7.04
N ILE A 104 4.33 3.35 6.16
CA ILE A 104 4.55 3.47 4.71
C ILE A 104 4.99 4.91 4.38
N PRO A 105 4.33 5.99 4.84
CA PRO A 105 4.82 7.34 4.61
C PRO A 105 6.25 7.58 5.11
N GLU A 106 6.61 7.14 6.32
CA GLU A 106 7.97 7.29 6.86
C GLU A 106 9.02 6.59 6.01
N ILE A 107 8.76 5.34 5.58
CA ILE A 107 9.66 4.59 4.69
C ILE A 107 9.93 5.38 3.42
N LEU A 108 8.92 6.06 2.90
CA LEU A 108 8.99 6.70 1.59
C LEU A 108 9.62 8.09 1.68
N ILE A 109 9.39 8.80 2.78
CA ILE A 109 10.14 10.01 3.13
C ILE A 109 11.63 9.67 3.32
N ILE A 110 11.95 8.64 4.11
CA ILE A 110 13.33 8.21 4.34
C ILE A 110 14.00 7.80 3.03
N SER A 111 13.31 7.00 2.19
CA SER A 111 13.83 6.58 0.88
C SER A 111 14.08 7.77 -0.04
N TYR A 112 13.16 8.74 -0.08
CA TYR A 112 13.32 9.97 -0.86
C TYR A 112 14.52 10.79 -0.37
N LEU A 113 14.60 11.04 0.95
CA LEU A 113 15.68 11.81 1.55
C LEU A 113 17.03 11.12 1.40
N TRP A 114 17.08 9.79 1.44
CA TRP A 114 18.30 9.03 1.16
C TRP A 114 18.80 9.36 -0.24
N VAL A 115 17.98 9.16 -1.27
CA VAL A 115 18.37 9.39 -2.67
C VAL A 115 18.77 10.85 -2.91
N LYS A 116 18.02 11.81 -2.34
CA LYS A 116 18.29 13.25 -2.49
C LYS A 116 19.46 13.77 -1.66
N LYS A 117 19.81 13.15 -0.53
CA LYS A 117 21.03 13.50 0.22
C LYS A 117 22.28 12.86 -0.38
N THR A 118 22.15 11.78 -1.15
CA THR A 118 23.28 11.16 -1.85
C THR A 118 23.65 11.84 -3.17
N THR A 119 22.94 12.88 -3.61
CA THR A 119 23.48 13.83 -4.59
C THR A 119 24.49 14.72 -3.87
N ASN A 120 25.67 14.16 -3.63
CA ASN A 120 26.85 14.92 -3.27
C ASN A 120 27.32 15.62 -4.55
N ASP A 121 26.98 16.89 -4.70
CA ASP A 121 27.85 17.79 -5.47
C ASP A 121 29.20 17.92 -4.75
#